data_AF-A0A2V8DRS7-F1
#
_entry.id   AF-A0A2V8DRS7-F1
#
_cell.length_a   1.000
_cell.length_b   1.000
_cell.length_c   1.000
_cell.angle_alpha   90.00
_cell.angle_beta   90.00
_cell.angle_gamma   90.00
#
_symmetry.space_group_name_H-M   'P 1'
#
loop_
_entity.id
_entity.type
_entity.pdbx_description
1 polymer ?
#
loop_
_entity_poly.entity_id
_entity_poly.type
_entity_poly.pdbx_seq_one_letter_code
_entity_poly.pdbx_strand_id
1 'polypeptide(L)'
;MTGTWSGNLNVQGTQALMTWTLTQQTDNSVSGPVLVLLPNGIVLMNGFLTGKLTGSALPYTISVGPGGIPALPACVGQLGGTMTATMATTSTLSGNFAVTSSTCTSPFSNGSLTLTKR
;
A
#
# COMPACT_ATOMS: atom_id res chain seq x y z
N MET A 1 -11.45 7.74 -5.71
CA MET A 1 -10.16 7.10 -5.36
C MET A 1 -9.04 7.41 -6.33
N THR A 2 -9.32 7.78 -7.58
CA THR A 2 -8.26 8.16 -8.54
C THR A 2 -7.37 9.29 -8.00
N GLY A 3 -6.06 9.09 -8.07
CA GLY A 3 -5.02 10.03 -7.63
C GLY A 3 -3.86 9.36 -6.89
N THR A 4 -2.93 10.19 -6.42
CA THR A 4 -1.76 9.76 -5.65
C THR A 4 -2.03 9.95 -4.16
N TRP A 5 -1.75 8.92 -3.37
CA TRP A 5 -1.96 8.89 -1.92
C TRP A 5 -0.63 8.59 -1.26
N SER A 6 -0.26 9.32 -0.22
CA SER A 6 1.01 9.08 0.47
C SER A 6 0.89 9.18 1.97
N GLY A 7 1.69 8.41 2.69
CA GLY A 7 1.76 8.44 4.14
C GLY A 7 2.93 7.61 4.65
N ASN A 8 3.30 7.84 5.90
CA ASN A 8 4.42 7.14 6.51
C ASN A 8 3.95 5.83 7.13
N LEU A 9 4.82 4.82 7.07
CA LEU A 9 4.70 3.58 7.85
C LEU A 9 6.01 3.24 8.52
N ASN A 10 5.95 2.43 9.56
CA ASN A 10 7.13 1.91 10.22
C ASN A 10 7.47 0.51 9.67
N VAL A 11 8.70 0.33 9.20
CA VAL A 11 9.25 -0.96 8.77
C VAL A 11 10.52 -1.23 9.57
N GLN A 12 10.48 -2.26 10.43
CA GLN A 12 11.59 -2.64 11.32
C GLN A 12 12.20 -1.48 12.13
N GLY A 13 11.36 -0.57 12.63
CA GLY A 13 11.81 0.61 13.40
C GLY A 13 12.22 1.81 12.53
N THR A 14 12.25 1.66 11.20
CA THR A 14 12.57 2.75 10.26
C THR A 14 11.28 3.32 9.67
N GLN A 15 11.14 4.65 9.71
CA GLN A 15 10.04 5.32 9.02
C GLN A 15 10.26 5.28 7.51
N ALA A 16 9.37 4.62 6.78
CA ALA A 16 9.34 4.60 5.33
C ALA A 16 8.16 5.43 4.81
N LEU A 17 8.24 5.89 3.57
CA LEU A 17 7.16 6.57 2.86
C LEU A 17 6.48 5.56 1.93
N MET A 18 5.18 5.36 2.10
CA MET A 18 4.35 4.58 1.17
C MET A 18 3.54 5.51 0.28
N THR A 19 3.55 5.23 -1.01
CA THR A 19 2.83 5.98 -2.05
C THR A 19 2.00 5.02 -2.89
N TRP A 20 0.71 5.31 -3.03
CA TRP A 20 -0.22 4.59 -3.90
C TRP A 20 -0.66 5.50 -5.04
N THR A 21 -0.50 5.06 -6.28
CA THR A 21 -1.04 5.78 -7.44
C THR A 21 -2.23 4.97 -7.95
N LEU A 22 -3.44 5.43 -7.65
CA LEU A 22 -4.65 4.64 -7.86
C LEU A 22 -5.48 5.18 -9.01
N THR A 23 -6.13 4.26 -9.72
CA THR A 23 -7.19 4.51 -10.70
C THR A 23 -8.44 3.79 -10.24
N GLN A 24 -9.55 4.53 -10.15
CA GLN A 24 -10.87 3.95 -9.90
C GLN A 24 -11.61 3.71 -11.22
N GLN A 25 -12.15 2.51 -11.39
CA GLN A 25 -12.99 2.12 -12.51
C GLN A 25 -14.47 2.41 -12.20
N THR A 26 -15.32 2.28 -13.23
CA THR A 26 -16.77 2.55 -13.14
C THR A 26 -17.51 1.60 -12.20
N ASP A 27 -17.02 0.37 -12.00
CA ASP A 27 -17.59 -0.63 -11.10
C ASP A 27 -17.12 -0.48 -9.64
N ASN A 28 -16.47 0.64 -9.31
CA ASN A 28 -15.79 0.92 -8.04
C ASN A 28 -14.58 0.04 -7.73
N SER A 29 -14.09 -0.78 -8.68
CA SER A 29 -12.77 -1.38 -8.53
C SER A 29 -11.68 -0.29 -8.56
N VAL A 30 -10.63 -0.52 -7.80
CA VAL A 30 -9.50 0.40 -7.64
C VAL A 30 -8.22 -0.40 -7.83
N SER A 31 -7.32 0.10 -8.66
CA SER A 31 -6.03 -0.53 -8.87
C SER A 31 -4.92 0.46 -9.16
N GLY A 32 -3.68 0.04 -8.98
CA GLY A 32 -2.51 0.81 -9.37
C GLY A 32 -1.25 0.50 -8.57
N PRO A 33 -0.10 1.06 -8.97
CA PRO A 33 1.18 0.75 -8.33
C PRO A 33 1.27 1.30 -6.91
N VAL A 34 2.03 0.58 -6.10
CA VAL A 34 2.40 0.94 -4.72
C VAL A 34 3.92 0.93 -4.60
N LEU A 35 4.47 2.02 -4.08
CA LEU A 35 5.90 2.18 -3.83
C LEU A 35 6.14 2.45 -2.35
N VAL A 36 7.15 1.80 -1.77
CA VAL A 36 7.67 2.10 -0.43
C VAL A 36 9.12 2.49 -0.55
N LEU A 37 9.45 3.69 -0.05
CA LEU A 37 10.79 4.25 -0.04
C LEU A 37 11.30 4.42 1.38
N LEU A 38 12.56 4.08 1.61
CA LEU A 38 13.29 4.49 2.80
C LEU A 38 13.59 6.01 2.74
N PRO A 39 13.91 6.65 3.89
CA PRO A 39 14.19 8.10 3.92
C PRO A 39 15.34 8.55 3.00
N ASN A 40 16.25 7.64 2.67
CA ASN A 40 17.37 7.87 1.75
C ASN A 40 17.00 7.67 0.27
N GLY A 41 15.73 7.45 -0.06
CA GLY A 41 15.24 7.26 -1.42
C GLY A 41 15.40 5.85 -1.98
N ILE A 42 15.94 4.90 -1.21
CA ILE A 42 16.06 3.50 -1.64
C ILE A 42 14.67 2.86 -1.70
N VAL A 43 14.39 2.17 -2.80
CA VAL A 43 13.17 1.37 -2.96
C VAL A 43 13.22 0.15 -2.05
N LEU A 44 12.29 0.09 -1.11
CA LEU A 44 12.10 -1.05 -0.21
C LEU A 44 11.12 -2.07 -0.80
N MET A 45 10.05 -1.59 -1.44
CA MET A 45 9.03 -2.43 -2.05
C MET A 45 8.37 -1.70 -3.23
N ASN A 46 8.17 -2.43 -4.31
CA ASN A 46 7.37 -2.07 -5.46
C ASN A 46 6.32 -3.17 -5.66
N GLY A 47 5.05 -2.81 -5.56
CA GLY A 47 3.93 -3.72 -5.67
C GLY A 47 2.77 -3.12 -6.46
N PHE A 48 1.69 -3.88 -6.59
CA PHE A 48 0.50 -3.46 -7.30
C PHE A 48 -0.75 -3.73 -6.46
N LEU A 49 -1.53 -2.68 -6.21
CA LEU A 49 -2.77 -2.74 -5.44
C LEU A 49 -3.95 -3.10 -6.34
N THR A 50 -4.81 -3.96 -5.83
CA THR A 50 -6.19 -4.15 -6.29
C THR A 50 -7.14 -4.08 -5.09
N GLY A 51 -8.34 -3.55 -5.30
CA GLY A 51 -9.37 -3.44 -4.27
C GLY A 51 -10.71 -3.02 -4.86
N LYS A 52 -11.75 -2.96 -4.03
CA LYS A 52 -13.07 -2.50 -4.44
C LYS A 52 -13.68 -1.61 -3.38
N LEU A 53 -14.05 -0.39 -3.74
CA LEU A 53 -14.66 0.56 -2.82
C LEU A 53 -16.14 0.20 -2.63
N THR A 54 -16.55 -0.05 -1.39
CA THR A 54 -17.94 -0.32 -1.00
C THR A 54 -18.33 0.66 0.10
N GLY A 55 -19.14 1.67 -0.24
CA GLY A 55 -19.35 2.82 0.63
C GLY A 55 -18.04 3.58 0.84
N SER A 56 -17.60 3.72 2.10
CA SER A 56 -16.29 4.28 2.45
C SER A 56 -15.20 3.21 2.66
N ALA A 57 -15.56 1.92 2.69
CA ALA A 57 -14.59 0.85 2.94
C ALA A 57 -13.93 0.38 1.64
N LEU A 58 -12.60 0.28 1.66
CA LEU A 58 -11.77 -0.25 0.59
C LEU A 58 -10.97 -1.45 1.14
N PRO A 59 -11.53 -2.68 1.12
CA PRO A 59 -10.71 -3.88 1.18
C PRO A 59 -9.76 -3.91 0.00
N TYR A 60 -8.49 -4.22 0.26
CA TYR A 60 -7.45 -4.20 -0.76
C TYR A 60 -6.40 -5.31 -0.54
N THR A 61 -5.71 -5.64 -1.63
CA THR A 61 -4.52 -6.50 -1.65
C THR A 61 -3.44 -5.80 -2.48
N ILE A 62 -2.23 -5.74 -1.96
CA ILE A 62 -1.03 -5.33 -2.68
C ILE A 62 -0.23 -6.60 -2.97
N SER A 63 -0.05 -6.92 -4.25
CA SER A 63 0.80 -8.04 -4.67
C SER A 63 2.20 -7.55 -4.97
N VAL A 64 3.20 -8.29 -4.47
CA VAL A 64 4.62 -8.06 -4.70
C VAL A 64 5.17 -9.28 -5.43
N GLY A 65 5.53 -9.09 -6.70
CA GLY A 65 6.13 -10.12 -7.53
C GLY A 65 7.66 -10.18 -7.38
N PRO A 66 8.33 -11.13 -8.07
CA PRO A 66 9.77 -11.21 -8.09
C PRO A 66 10.38 -9.89 -8.57
N GLY A 67 11.49 -9.48 -7.94
CA GLY A 67 12.15 -8.18 -8.17
C GLY A 67 11.45 -6.99 -7.51
N GLY A 68 10.26 -7.17 -6.93
CA GLY A 68 9.52 -6.11 -6.23
C GLY A 68 10.21 -5.64 -4.94
N ILE A 69 11.09 -6.45 -4.36
CA ILE A 69 11.94 -6.09 -3.21
C ILE A 69 13.39 -6.20 -3.67
N PRO A 70 14.10 -5.08 -3.94
CA PRO A 70 15.45 -5.12 -4.51
C PRO A 70 16.47 -5.88 -3.67
N ALA A 71 16.36 -5.80 -2.34
CA ALA A 71 17.23 -6.53 -1.42
C ALA A 71 16.96 -8.05 -1.40
N LEU A 72 15.80 -8.48 -1.90
CA LEU A 72 15.33 -9.86 -1.86
C LEU A 72 14.58 -10.22 -3.17
N PRO A 73 15.29 -10.29 -4.31
CA PRO A 73 14.67 -10.30 -5.63
C PRO A 73 13.84 -11.56 -5.95
N ALA A 74 14.07 -12.67 -5.25
CA ALA A 74 13.27 -13.90 -5.41
C ALA A 74 11.98 -13.90 -4.59
N CYS A 75 11.80 -12.95 -3.66
CA CYS A 75 10.67 -12.95 -2.75
C CYS A 75 9.40 -12.48 -3.44
N VAL A 76 8.32 -13.18 -3.13
CA VAL A 76 6.96 -12.80 -3.51
C VAL A 76 6.09 -12.76 -2.26
N GLY A 77 5.04 -11.96 -2.30
CA GLY A 77 4.13 -11.88 -1.18
C GLY A 77 2.98 -10.92 -1.42
N GLN A 78 2.14 -10.81 -0.41
CA GLN A 78 0.99 -9.95 -0.42
C GLN A 78 0.85 -9.22 0.91
N LEU A 79 0.50 -7.93 0.80
CA LEU A 79 -0.06 -7.15 1.90
C LEU A 79 -1.56 -7.00 1.67
N GLY A 80 -2.35 -7.09 2.72
CA GLY A 80 -3.78 -6.88 2.64
C GLY A 80 -4.30 -6.07 3.82
N GLY A 81 -5.50 -5.53 3.68
CA GLY A 81 -6.13 -4.75 4.74
C GLY A 81 -7.45 -4.14 4.28
N THR A 82 -8.04 -3.34 5.15
CA THR A 82 -9.20 -2.50 4.81
C THR A 82 -8.91 -1.05 5.17
N MET A 83 -9.04 -0.17 4.18
CA MET A 83 -8.96 1.27 4.36
C MET A 83 -10.36 1.87 4.48
N THR A 84 -10.51 2.90 5.29
CA THR A 84 -11.68 3.78 5.31
C THR A 84 -11.34 5.08 4.60
N ALA A 85 -12.10 5.37 3.55
CA ALA A 85 -11.94 6.53 2.68
C ALA A 85 -12.78 7.71 3.20
N THR A 86 -12.12 8.83 3.48
CA THR A 86 -12.78 10.10 3.83
C THR A 86 -12.48 11.10 2.71
N MET A 87 -13.51 11.47 1.94
CA MET A 87 -13.38 12.40 0.82
C MET A 87 -13.83 13.79 1.26
N ALA A 88 -12.88 14.71 1.36
CA ALA A 88 -13.07 16.11 1.74
C ALA A 88 -12.04 16.99 1.03
N THR A 89 -11.93 18.27 1.41
CA THR A 89 -10.87 19.18 0.95
C THR A 89 -9.47 18.55 1.15
N THR A 90 -9.26 17.90 2.28
CA THR A 90 -8.16 16.97 2.51
C THR A 90 -8.71 15.55 2.56
N SER A 91 -8.50 14.79 1.48
CA SER A 91 -8.98 13.41 1.41
C SER A 91 -7.97 12.43 2.00
N THR A 92 -8.44 11.46 2.79
CA THR A 92 -7.58 10.48 3.47
C THR A 92 -8.07 9.04 3.30
N LEU A 93 -7.12 8.10 3.39
CA LEU A 93 -7.36 6.67 3.59
C LEU A 93 -6.74 6.27 4.92
N SER A 94 -7.53 5.74 5.85
CA SER A 94 -7.02 5.28 7.14
C SER A 94 -7.48 3.86 7.42
N GLY A 95 -6.57 2.99 7.85
CA GLY A 95 -6.88 1.58 8.06
C GLY A 95 -5.69 0.77 8.51
N ASN A 96 -5.83 -0.55 8.41
CA ASN A 96 -4.77 -1.48 8.74
C ASN A 96 -4.11 -2.06 7.49
N PHE A 97 -2.93 -2.63 7.69
CA PHE A 97 -2.28 -3.52 6.75
C PHE A 97 -1.69 -4.71 7.49
N ALA A 98 -1.64 -5.85 6.82
CA ALA A 98 -1.04 -7.07 7.32
C ALA A 98 -0.38 -7.85 6.18
N VAL A 99 0.67 -8.61 6.49
CA VAL A 99 1.23 -9.58 5.54
C VAL A 99 0.27 -10.76 5.45
N THR A 100 -0.33 -10.98 4.28
CA THR A 100 -1.28 -12.08 4.06
C THR A 100 -0.60 -13.32 3.48
N SER A 101 0.49 -13.14 2.74
CA SER A 101 1.35 -14.24 2.29
C SER A 101 2.78 -13.73 2.02
N SER A 102 3.77 -14.59 2.18
CA SER A 102 5.14 -14.34 1.74
C SER A 102 5.91 -15.64 1.58
N THR A 103 6.79 -15.70 0.58
CA THR A 103 7.77 -16.79 0.44
C THR A 103 9.05 -16.55 1.24
N CYS A 104 9.17 -15.40 1.90
CA CYS A 104 10.36 -14.97 2.62
C CYS A 104 10.00 -14.38 3.99
N THR A 105 11.03 -14.08 4.80
CA THR A 105 10.82 -13.27 6.00
C THR A 105 10.49 -11.84 5.58
N SER A 106 9.26 -11.40 5.85
CA SER A 106 8.81 -10.05 5.51
C SER A 106 9.42 -9.01 6.47
N PRO A 107 9.96 -7.89 5.97
CA PRO A 107 10.35 -6.77 6.83
C PRO A 107 9.13 -6.00 7.36
N PHE A 108 7.95 -6.18 6.75
CA PHE A 108 6.72 -5.54 7.18
C PHE A 108 6.09 -6.30 8.36
N SER A 109 5.79 -5.58 9.43
CA SER A 109 4.91 -6.02 10.50
C SER A 109 3.51 -5.45 10.30
N ASN A 110 2.47 -6.15 10.77
CA ASN A 110 1.10 -5.64 10.73
C ASN A 110 1.01 -4.29 11.45
N GLY A 111 0.18 -3.39 10.95
CA GLY A 111 0.09 -2.04 11.52
C GLY A 111 -1.07 -1.23 10.97
N SER A 112 -1.15 0.02 11.41
CA SER A 112 -2.05 1.03 10.87
C SER A 112 -1.32 1.95 9.90
N LEU A 113 -2.05 2.47 8.93
CA LEU A 113 -1.54 3.40 7.93
C LEU A 113 -2.61 4.46 7.65
N THR A 114 -2.17 5.71 7.56
CA THR A 114 -2.99 6.81 7.07
C THR A 114 -2.31 7.44 5.86
N LEU A 115 -2.98 7.45 4.72
CA LEU A 115 -2.54 8.07 3.49
C LEU A 115 -3.37 9.34 3.24
N THR A 116 -2.70 10.39 2.81
CA THR A 116 -3.34 11.64 2.38
C THR A 116 -3.22 11.78 0.88
N LYS A 117 -4.30 12.22 0.22
CA LYS A 117 -4.29 12.52 -1.21
C LYS A 117 -3.37 13.71 -1.49
N ARG A 118 -2.51 13.57 -2.48
CA ARG A 118 -1.63 14.64 -3.00
C ARG A 118 -2.29 15.37 -4.16
#